data_AF-A0A925B3U9-F1
#
_entry.id   AF-A0A925B3U9-F1
#
_cell.length_a   1.000
_cell.length_b   1.000
_cell.length_c   1.000
_cell.angle_alpha   90.00
_cell.angle_beta   90.00
_cell.angle_gamma   90.00
#
_symmetry.space_group_name_H-M   'P 1'
#
loop_
_entity.id
_entity.type
_entity.pdbx_description
1 polymer ?
#
loop_
_entity_poly.entity_id
_entity_poly.type
_entity_poly.pdbx_seq_one_letter_code
_entity_poly.pdbx_strand_id
1 'polypeptide(L)'
;MKSRFSRFFALFATVFFAANANAQTNQVETYAITNARIEIVSGVPIEKGSIVIRNGLIESVGANVRIPADARVIDGSGLTVYPGLIDAASNIGIAATPVVPPQRAATLPNPNAVQNQSNSKYPNGLQPETSAADLVRISDASFETARNNGITTALIVPRDGIFLGESALVNLSGDNAPQAIIKNPVAGHIAFRTLTNGAFPVSLMGTFSALRQMLLDAQRLQQINRNYATNQRGVRRPESDKSLEALFPILNREMPIVMQADAEREIIRALDLAKEFNLRVIISGGQESSKVINRLKAQNAAVLLSLNFPKRTTASSPEAEPETLEVLRRRVEIPKTASQLQLAKIPFAFQSGGMTNLSDYTVNALKAVENGLGKADALRAMTTYSANILGVQNQLGTIEVGKIANLTVTKGDLFDKSKTFTHVFVDGKMYEIKQTSKPDEKRDGKTPTPSTTSTTPRTAQSLSGTWTVNVAAPNQPTDATFNLTQEDQKITGSVQSHLGNSEITTGSITADSFTFTTPVTVGGQTFDVVFTGKLSGNQISGTATTPQGAFPFTGTRKP
;
A
#
# COMPACT_ATOMS: atom_id res chain seq x y z
N MET A 1 -46.44 75.37 10.00
CA MET A 1 -45.71 76.61 10.33
C MET A 1 -44.41 76.21 11.01
N LYS A 2 -43.24 76.60 10.44
CA LYS A 2 -41.85 76.57 11.00
C LYS A 2 -41.25 75.18 11.32
N SER A 3 -40.37 74.62 10.46
CA SER A 3 -38.90 74.84 10.31
C SER A 3 -38.08 74.15 11.41
N ARG A 4 -36.90 73.54 11.24
CA ARG A 4 -35.95 73.28 10.14
C ARG A 4 -34.76 72.50 10.79
N PHE A 5 -33.95 71.81 9.97
CA PHE A 5 -32.61 71.23 10.26
C PHE A 5 -32.57 69.95 11.15
N SER A 6 -31.72 68.95 10.92
CA SER A 6 -30.47 68.84 10.17
C SER A 6 -30.24 67.41 9.66
N ARG A 7 -29.39 67.32 8.63
CA ARG A 7 -28.99 66.17 7.82
C ARG A 7 -28.26 65.09 8.62
N PHE A 8 -28.50 63.81 8.29
CA PHE A 8 -27.42 62.81 8.27
C PHE A 8 -27.59 61.85 7.09
N PHE A 9 -26.47 61.67 6.41
CA PHE A 9 -26.22 60.88 5.21
C PHE A 9 -26.43 59.38 5.51
N ALA A 10 -27.24 58.67 4.72
CA ALA A 10 -27.25 57.21 4.69
C ALA A 10 -27.10 56.75 3.24
N LEU A 11 -25.93 56.16 2.99
CA LEU A 11 -25.39 55.63 1.76
C LEU A 11 -26.29 54.51 1.22
N PHE A 12 -26.72 54.62 -0.04
CA PHE A 12 -27.34 53.53 -0.79
C PHE A 12 -26.26 52.47 -1.08
N ALA A 13 -26.29 51.35 -0.35
CA ALA A 13 -25.52 50.15 -0.69
C ALA A 13 -26.42 49.24 -1.52
N THR A 14 -26.27 49.32 -2.84
CA THR A 14 -26.82 48.38 -3.82
C THR A 14 -26.23 47.00 -3.56
N VAL A 15 -27.05 46.09 -3.03
CA VAL A 15 -26.69 44.67 -2.92
C VAL A 15 -26.73 44.07 -4.33
N PHE A 16 -25.56 43.99 -4.97
CA PHE A 16 -25.34 43.07 -6.08
C PHE A 16 -25.46 41.64 -5.54
N PHE A 17 -26.59 40.99 -5.83
CA PHE A 17 -26.72 39.55 -5.69
C PHE A 17 -25.83 38.91 -6.78
N ALA A 18 -24.55 38.78 -6.50
CA ALA A 18 -23.68 37.91 -7.27
C ALA A 18 -24.17 36.49 -7.03
N ALA A 19 -24.94 35.96 -7.99
CA ALA A 19 -25.14 34.54 -8.11
C ALA A 19 -23.75 33.90 -8.23
N ASN A 20 -23.23 33.39 -7.11
CA ASN A 20 -22.21 32.37 -7.14
C ASN A 20 -22.85 31.14 -7.78
N ALA A 21 -22.93 31.16 -9.11
CA ALA A 21 -22.79 29.94 -9.87
C ALA A 21 -21.43 29.39 -9.45
N ASN A 22 -21.43 28.56 -8.40
CA ASN A 22 -20.48 27.49 -8.31
C ASN A 22 -20.59 26.80 -9.67
N ALA A 23 -19.65 27.09 -10.56
CA ALA A 23 -19.27 26.17 -11.58
C ALA A 23 -18.88 24.91 -10.80
N GLN A 24 -19.86 24.06 -10.50
CA GLN A 24 -19.63 22.66 -10.25
C GLN A 24 -18.79 22.25 -11.43
N THR A 25 -17.51 22.04 -11.15
CA THR A 25 -16.68 21.18 -11.97
C THR A 25 -17.57 20.02 -12.36
N ASN A 26 -17.73 19.80 -13.67
CA ASN A 26 -18.40 18.61 -14.21
C ASN A 26 -17.60 17.38 -13.77
N GLN A 27 -17.65 17.06 -12.47
CA GLN A 27 -17.21 15.78 -11.96
C GLN A 27 -18.27 14.83 -12.47
N VAL A 28 -17.86 13.98 -13.39
CA VAL A 28 -18.69 12.90 -13.88
C VAL A 28 -19.00 12.02 -12.66
N GLU A 29 -20.18 12.19 -12.08
CA GLU A 29 -20.66 11.40 -10.92
C GLU A 29 -21.27 10.06 -11.35
N THR A 30 -21.47 9.88 -12.66
CA THR A 30 -22.10 8.70 -13.25
C THR A 30 -21.27 8.12 -14.39
N TYR A 31 -20.94 6.84 -14.29
CA TYR A 31 -20.23 6.08 -15.32
C TYR A 31 -21.06 4.89 -15.78
N ALA A 32 -20.89 4.49 -17.04
CA ALA A 32 -21.49 3.28 -17.58
C ALA A 32 -20.44 2.47 -18.37
N ILE A 33 -20.12 1.27 -17.91
CA ILE A 33 -19.29 0.32 -18.66
C ILE A 33 -20.23 -0.56 -19.47
N THR A 34 -20.07 -0.62 -20.79
CA THR A 34 -20.98 -1.36 -21.69
C THR A 34 -20.24 -2.46 -22.45
N ASN A 35 -20.96 -3.50 -22.91
CA ASN A 35 -20.39 -4.60 -23.72
C ASN A 35 -19.21 -5.38 -23.08
N ALA A 36 -19.07 -5.34 -21.76
CA ALA A 36 -18.00 -6.04 -21.05
C ALA A 36 -18.43 -7.44 -20.62
N ARG A 37 -17.46 -8.34 -20.44
CA ARG A 37 -17.64 -9.56 -19.65
C ARG A 37 -17.58 -9.21 -18.17
N ILE A 38 -18.54 -9.64 -17.36
CA ILE A 38 -18.65 -9.24 -15.95
C ILE A 38 -18.57 -10.47 -15.05
N GLU A 39 -17.54 -10.50 -14.21
CA GLU A 39 -17.33 -11.52 -13.19
C GLU A 39 -17.98 -11.08 -11.88
N ILE A 40 -19.25 -11.45 -11.67
CA ILE A 40 -20.01 -11.01 -10.48
C ILE A 40 -19.55 -11.67 -9.17
N VAL A 41 -18.88 -12.83 -9.27
CA VAL A 41 -18.39 -13.69 -8.17
C VAL A 41 -19.48 -14.33 -7.29
N SER A 42 -20.64 -13.69 -7.10
CA SER A 42 -21.80 -14.26 -6.38
C SER A 42 -22.64 -15.23 -7.21
N GLY A 43 -22.41 -15.32 -8.52
CA GLY A 43 -23.16 -16.18 -9.43
C GLY A 43 -22.43 -16.44 -10.75
N VAL A 44 -23.21 -16.76 -11.79
CA VAL A 44 -22.67 -17.03 -13.13
C VAL A 44 -22.18 -15.72 -13.77
N PRO A 45 -21.01 -15.72 -14.44
CA PRO A 45 -20.52 -14.54 -15.16
C PRO A 45 -21.50 -14.07 -16.23
N ILE A 46 -21.55 -12.75 -16.47
CA ILE A 46 -22.32 -12.16 -17.56
C ILE A 46 -21.38 -11.98 -18.74
N GLU A 47 -21.53 -12.79 -19.78
CA GLU A 47 -20.59 -12.80 -20.91
C GLU A 47 -20.58 -11.48 -21.71
N LYS A 48 -21.72 -10.79 -21.78
CA LYS A 48 -21.85 -9.46 -22.37
C LYS A 48 -22.90 -8.66 -21.61
N GLY A 49 -22.45 -7.67 -20.83
CA GLY A 49 -23.33 -6.86 -20.01
C GLY A 49 -22.84 -5.44 -19.84
N SER A 50 -23.60 -4.68 -19.05
CA SER A 50 -23.27 -3.32 -18.67
C SER A 50 -23.39 -3.12 -17.17
N ILE A 51 -22.60 -2.17 -16.64
CA ILE A 51 -22.59 -1.75 -15.24
C ILE A 51 -22.79 -0.23 -15.22
N VAL A 52 -23.76 0.25 -14.45
CA VAL A 52 -23.96 1.68 -14.19
C VAL A 52 -23.52 1.99 -12.77
N ILE A 53 -22.65 2.99 -12.65
CA ILE A 53 -22.07 3.49 -11.41
C ILE A 53 -22.62 4.89 -11.20
N ARG A 54 -23.14 5.16 -10.01
CA ARG A 54 -23.67 6.48 -9.64
C ARG A 54 -23.38 6.74 -8.17
N ASN A 55 -22.88 7.93 -7.85
CA ASN A 55 -22.63 8.37 -6.46
C ASN A 55 -21.76 7.39 -5.65
N GLY A 56 -20.75 6.79 -6.29
CA GLY A 56 -19.87 5.81 -5.64
C GLY A 56 -20.43 4.39 -5.52
N LEU A 57 -21.67 4.14 -5.95
CA LEU A 57 -22.34 2.84 -5.82
C LEU A 57 -22.65 2.20 -7.18
N ILE A 58 -22.83 0.89 -7.18
CA ILE A 58 -23.35 0.13 -8.32
C ILE A 58 -24.87 0.33 -8.37
N GLU A 59 -25.35 1.11 -9.33
CA GLU A 59 -26.78 1.40 -9.52
C GLU A 59 -27.49 0.25 -10.23
N SER A 60 -26.86 -0.33 -11.26
CA SER A 60 -27.40 -1.47 -11.99
C SER A 60 -26.31 -2.29 -12.69
N VAL A 61 -26.54 -3.60 -12.83
CA VAL A 61 -25.66 -4.55 -13.52
C VAL A 61 -26.50 -5.62 -14.20
N GLY A 62 -26.16 -5.98 -15.44
CA GLY A 62 -26.94 -6.97 -16.20
C GLY A 62 -26.63 -6.99 -17.69
N ALA A 63 -27.21 -7.95 -18.42
CA ALA A 63 -27.13 -8.02 -19.88
C ALA A 63 -27.90 -6.86 -20.56
N ASN A 64 -29.06 -6.50 -20.00
CA ASN A 64 -29.96 -5.48 -20.54
C ASN A 64 -30.14 -4.34 -19.52
N VAL A 65 -29.14 -3.47 -19.41
CA VAL A 65 -29.18 -2.31 -18.51
C VAL A 65 -29.42 -1.04 -19.32
N ARG A 66 -30.36 -0.22 -18.87
CA ARG A 66 -30.61 1.10 -19.46
C ARG A 66 -29.50 2.05 -19.06
N ILE A 67 -28.79 2.60 -20.05
CA ILE A 67 -27.72 3.55 -19.81
C ILE A 67 -28.32 4.95 -19.59
N PRO A 68 -28.03 5.61 -18.45
CA PRO A 68 -28.47 6.98 -18.22
C PRO A 68 -27.83 7.96 -19.22
N ALA A 69 -28.57 8.99 -19.62
CA ALA A 69 -28.09 9.96 -20.60
C ALA A 69 -26.96 10.87 -20.07
N ASP A 70 -26.85 11.00 -18.75
CA ASP A 70 -25.82 11.75 -18.04
C ASP A 70 -24.56 10.92 -17.75
N ALA A 71 -24.58 9.61 -18.04
CA ALA A 71 -23.45 8.73 -17.75
C ALA A 71 -22.32 8.90 -18.78
N ARG A 72 -21.07 8.96 -18.29
CA ARG A 72 -19.90 8.77 -19.15
C ARG A 72 -19.82 7.30 -19.57
N VAL A 73 -20.07 7.04 -20.85
CA VAL A 73 -20.06 5.70 -21.41
C VAL A 73 -18.63 5.26 -21.73
N ILE A 74 -18.28 4.06 -21.30
CA ILE A 74 -17.01 3.37 -21.55
C ILE A 74 -17.35 2.10 -22.32
N ASP A 75 -16.73 1.92 -23.48
CA ASP A 75 -16.84 0.68 -24.24
C ASP A 75 -15.93 -0.38 -23.61
N GLY A 76 -16.56 -1.41 -23.08
CA GLY A 76 -15.93 -2.57 -22.46
C GLY A 76 -15.75 -3.75 -23.40
N SER A 77 -15.96 -3.58 -24.71
CA SER A 77 -15.74 -4.62 -25.71
C SER A 77 -14.33 -5.21 -25.61
N GLY A 78 -14.24 -6.53 -25.36
CA GLY A 78 -12.96 -7.22 -25.15
C GLY A 78 -12.32 -6.99 -23.77
N LEU A 79 -13.01 -6.32 -22.85
CA LEU A 79 -12.62 -6.15 -21.46
C LEU A 79 -13.42 -7.09 -20.55
N THR A 80 -12.80 -7.48 -19.44
CA THR A 80 -13.45 -8.19 -18.34
C THR A 80 -13.43 -7.32 -17.09
N VAL A 81 -14.58 -7.19 -16.43
CA VAL A 81 -14.76 -6.43 -15.19
C VAL A 81 -14.90 -7.40 -14.02
N TYR A 82 -14.08 -7.21 -13.01
CA TYR A 82 -14.07 -7.95 -11.76
C TYR A 82 -14.48 -7.01 -10.60
N PRO A 83 -14.95 -7.55 -9.46
CA PRO A 83 -15.02 -6.75 -8.25
C PRO A 83 -13.61 -6.28 -7.91
N GLY A 84 -13.51 -5.08 -7.34
CA GLY A 84 -12.24 -4.51 -6.93
C GLY A 84 -11.45 -5.46 -6.05
N LEU A 85 -10.17 -5.67 -6.39
CA LEU A 85 -9.33 -6.59 -5.61
C LEU A 85 -9.08 -5.99 -4.22
N ILE A 86 -9.15 -6.85 -3.21
CA ILE A 86 -8.93 -6.54 -1.80
C ILE A 86 -7.64 -7.20 -1.34
N ASP A 87 -6.69 -6.36 -0.90
CA ASP A 87 -5.47 -6.82 -0.24
C ASP A 87 -5.75 -6.97 1.26
N ALA A 88 -5.77 -8.22 1.74
CA ALA A 88 -6.30 -8.51 3.07
C ALA A 88 -5.34 -8.18 4.23
N ALA A 89 -4.08 -7.83 3.96
CA ALA A 89 -3.16 -7.26 4.95
C ALA A 89 -1.94 -6.63 4.26
N SER A 90 -1.71 -5.35 4.53
CA SER A 90 -0.65 -4.58 3.91
C SER A 90 -0.23 -3.42 4.79
N ASN A 91 0.87 -2.78 4.40
CA ASN A 91 1.35 -1.58 5.04
C ASN A 91 1.38 -0.38 4.05
N ILE A 92 0.56 -0.44 3.00
CA ILE A 92 0.33 0.64 2.04
C ILE A 92 -0.04 1.93 2.80
N GLY A 93 0.55 3.05 2.40
CA GLY A 93 0.34 4.35 3.05
C GLY A 93 0.98 4.52 4.42
N ILE A 94 1.65 3.51 4.98
CA ILE A 94 2.43 3.65 6.21
C ILE A 94 3.91 3.52 5.86
N ALA A 95 4.66 4.61 6.08
CA ALA A 95 6.10 4.64 5.87
C ALA A 95 6.79 3.65 6.82
N ALA A 96 7.84 2.99 6.35
CA ALA A 96 8.70 2.20 7.22
C ALA A 96 9.51 3.14 8.12
N THR A 97 9.61 2.80 9.39
CA THR A 97 10.46 3.53 10.34
C THR A 97 11.92 3.30 9.94
N PRO A 98 12.72 4.34 9.67
CA PRO A 98 14.10 4.17 9.29
C PRO A 98 14.86 3.47 10.41
N VAL A 99 15.58 2.39 10.07
CA VAL A 99 16.48 1.71 11.01
C VAL A 99 17.68 2.63 11.22
N VAL A 100 17.65 3.41 12.29
CA VAL A 100 18.81 4.23 12.69
C VAL A 100 19.88 3.24 13.18
N PRO A 101 21.09 3.21 12.59
CA PRO A 101 22.18 2.41 13.11
C PRO A 101 22.41 2.76 14.58
N PRO A 102 22.76 1.80 15.45
CA PRO A 102 23.04 2.11 16.85
C PRO A 102 24.18 3.13 16.91
N GLN A 103 23.83 4.40 17.14
CA GLN A 103 24.82 5.44 17.39
C GLN A 103 25.50 5.08 18.70
N ARG A 104 26.83 4.87 18.66
CA ARG A 104 27.68 4.58 19.83
C ARG A 104 27.77 5.72 20.85
N ALA A 105 26.99 6.78 20.69
CA ALA A 105 26.86 7.84 21.65
C ALA A 105 25.37 7.99 21.99
N ALA A 106 25.03 7.79 23.27
CA ALA A 106 23.78 8.28 23.81
C ALA A 106 23.76 9.80 23.60
N THR A 107 23.10 10.27 22.56
CA THR A 107 22.67 11.66 22.49
C THR A 107 21.76 11.87 23.70
N LEU A 108 22.16 12.79 24.58
CA LEU A 108 21.36 13.18 25.73
C LEU A 108 19.95 13.48 25.23
N PRO A 109 18.90 12.89 25.83
CA PRO A 109 17.54 13.12 25.38
C PRO A 109 17.28 14.63 25.39
N ASN A 110 16.79 15.16 24.26
CA ASN A 110 16.46 16.57 24.14
C ASN A 110 15.50 16.94 25.29
N PRO A 111 15.92 17.80 26.25
CA PRO A 111 15.09 18.14 27.41
C PRO A 111 13.80 18.89 27.02
N ASN A 112 13.72 19.37 25.76
CA ASN A 112 12.56 20.02 25.19
C ASN A 112 11.73 19.11 24.26
N ALA A 113 12.05 17.82 24.16
CA ALA A 113 11.16 16.88 23.48
C ALA A 113 9.86 16.80 24.29
N VAL A 114 8.76 17.28 23.72
CA VAL A 114 7.42 17.07 24.27
C VAL A 114 7.21 15.57 24.34
N GLN A 115 7.42 14.98 25.52
CA GLN A 115 6.98 13.62 25.78
C GLN A 115 5.47 13.67 25.67
N ASN A 116 4.92 13.08 24.60
CA ASN A 116 3.51 12.75 24.57
C ASN A 116 3.25 11.93 25.84
N GLN A 117 2.59 12.54 26.83
CA GLN A 117 2.20 11.86 28.05
C GLN A 117 1.15 10.83 27.67
N SER A 118 1.60 9.62 27.33
CA SER A 118 0.72 8.47 27.18
C SER A 118 0.21 8.10 28.58
N ASN A 119 -1.09 7.84 28.70
CA ASN A 119 -1.68 7.29 29.93
C ASN A 119 -1.50 5.76 30.02
N SER A 120 -0.59 5.19 29.22
CA SER A 120 -0.22 3.78 29.28
C SER A 120 1.05 3.55 30.09
N LYS A 121 1.07 2.49 30.89
CA LYS A 121 2.27 2.02 31.59
C LYS A 121 3.17 1.12 30.73
N TYR A 122 2.73 0.78 29.51
CA TYR A 122 3.47 -0.10 28.61
C TYR A 122 4.41 0.69 27.69
N PRO A 123 5.61 0.13 27.39
CA PRO A 123 6.58 0.80 26.54
C PRO A 123 6.12 0.85 25.07
N ASN A 124 6.74 1.73 24.30
CA ASN A 124 6.56 1.78 22.85
C ASN A 124 6.81 0.40 22.22
N GLY A 125 5.92 -0.02 21.33
CA GLY A 125 5.91 -1.36 20.75
C GLY A 125 5.05 -2.39 21.49
N LEU A 126 4.46 -2.03 22.63
CA LEU A 126 3.35 -2.75 23.27
C LEU A 126 2.10 -1.85 23.32
N GLN A 127 1.74 -1.28 22.17
CA GLN A 127 0.71 -0.23 22.04
C GLN A 127 -0.44 -0.68 21.12
N PRO A 128 -1.32 -1.58 21.60
CA PRO A 128 -2.48 -2.05 20.84
C PRO A 128 -3.43 -0.92 20.44
N GLU A 129 -3.42 0.22 21.14
CA GLU A 129 -4.25 1.38 20.85
C GLU A 129 -3.84 2.17 19.60
N THR A 130 -2.73 1.81 18.96
CA THR A 130 -2.21 2.50 17.77
C THR A 130 -3.13 2.22 16.58
N SER A 131 -3.80 3.24 16.06
CA SER A 131 -4.76 3.10 14.96
C SER A 131 -4.10 3.30 13.60
N ALA A 132 -4.23 2.33 12.68
CA ALA A 132 -3.79 2.49 11.30
C ALA A 132 -4.49 3.66 10.58
N ALA A 133 -5.73 4.00 10.95
CA ALA A 133 -6.45 5.12 10.38
C ALA A 133 -5.77 6.48 10.68
N ASP A 134 -5.04 6.57 11.79
CA ASP A 134 -4.31 7.78 12.18
C ASP A 134 -2.93 7.84 11.52
N LEU A 135 -2.36 6.68 11.16
CA LEU A 135 -1.02 6.55 10.57
C LEU A 135 -1.01 6.62 9.04
N VAL A 136 -2.11 6.27 8.38
CA VAL A 136 -2.16 6.13 6.93
C VAL A 136 -2.04 7.48 6.22
N ARG A 137 -1.10 7.55 5.27
CA ARG A 137 -0.91 8.69 4.36
C ARG A 137 -1.58 8.38 3.04
N ILE A 138 -2.72 9.02 2.80
CA ILE A 138 -3.56 8.76 1.63
C ILE A 138 -2.91 9.23 0.31
N SER A 139 -2.07 10.26 0.38
CA SER A 139 -1.33 10.78 -0.78
C SER A 139 -0.04 9.99 -1.08
N ASP A 140 0.16 8.83 -0.44
CA ASP A 140 1.35 8.02 -0.62
C ASP A 140 1.34 7.33 -2.00
N ALA A 141 2.50 7.30 -2.66
CA ALA A 141 2.66 6.71 -4.00
C ALA A 141 2.32 5.20 -4.05
N SER A 142 2.33 4.52 -2.89
CA SER A 142 1.90 3.13 -2.78
C SER A 142 0.41 2.93 -3.11
N PHE A 143 -0.45 3.96 -2.96
CA PHE A 143 -1.86 3.89 -3.36
C PHE A 143 -1.99 3.81 -4.88
N GLU A 144 -1.27 4.65 -5.64
CA GLU A 144 -1.24 4.58 -7.11
C GLU A 144 -0.63 3.26 -7.58
N THR A 145 0.44 2.81 -6.93
CA THR A 145 1.08 1.51 -7.23
C THR A 145 0.10 0.34 -7.03
N ALA A 146 -0.71 0.36 -5.98
CA ALA A 146 -1.73 -0.65 -5.73
C ALA A 146 -2.87 -0.62 -6.76
N ARG A 147 -3.40 0.58 -7.07
CA ARG A 147 -4.41 0.75 -8.13
C ARG A 147 -3.92 0.24 -9.48
N ASN A 148 -2.67 0.54 -9.85
CA ASN A 148 -2.08 0.07 -11.11
C ASN A 148 -1.97 -1.47 -11.19
N ASN A 149 -2.06 -2.18 -10.06
CA ASN A 149 -2.08 -3.63 -9.96
C ASN A 149 -3.50 -4.19 -9.69
N GLY A 150 -4.54 -3.37 -9.89
CA GLY A 150 -5.94 -3.77 -9.75
C GLY A 150 -6.45 -3.83 -8.31
N ILE A 151 -5.68 -3.38 -7.32
CA ILE A 151 -6.09 -3.34 -5.91
C ILE A 151 -6.86 -2.04 -5.66
N THR A 152 -8.07 -2.17 -5.14
CA THR A 152 -8.99 -1.05 -4.86
C THR A 152 -9.09 -0.74 -3.38
N THR A 153 -8.96 -1.77 -2.54
CA THR A 153 -9.13 -1.69 -1.10
C THR A 153 -8.02 -2.50 -0.44
N ALA A 154 -7.46 -1.99 0.66
CA ALA A 154 -6.45 -2.70 1.43
C ALA A 154 -6.73 -2.61 2.93
N LEU A 155 -6.49 -3.71 3.65
CA LEU A 155 -6.40 -3.69 5.10
C LEU A 155 -5.04 -3.14 5.49
N ILE A 156 -5.02 -1.92 6.01
CA ILE A 156 -3.79 -1.25 6.43
C ILE A 156 -3.47 -1.67 7.87
N VAL A 157 -2.26 -2.19 8.05
CA VAL A 157 -1.74 -2.71 9.31
C VAL A 157 -0.55 -1.84 9.73
N PRO A 158 -0.46 -1.41 11.00
CA PRO A 158 0.73 -0.74 11.49
C PRO A 158 1.97 -1.65 11.41
N ARG A 159 3.16 -1.05 11.30
CA ARG A 159 4.40 -1.81 11.00
C ARG A 159 5.22 -2.20 12.22
N ASP A 160 5.09 -1.50 13.35
CA ASP A 160 6.09 -1.49 14.42
C ASP A 160 5.56 -2.10 15.72
N GLY A 161 6.47 -2.68 16.52
CA GLY A 161 6.14 -3.29 17.81
C GLY A 161 5.83 -4.78 17.77
N ILE A 162 5.43 -5.28 18.94
CA ILE A 162 4.91 -6.62 19.20
C ILE A 162 3.39 -6.57 19.10
N PHE A 163 2.74 -5.67 19.86
CA PHE A 163 1.41 -5.20 19.51
C PHE A 163 1.59 -4.11 18.46
N LEU A 164 1.19 -4.43 17.23
CA LEU A 164 1.30 -3.49 16.11
C LEU A 164 0.26 -2.38 16.25
N GLY A 165 -0.92 -2.71 16.76
CA GLY A 165 -2.05 -1.80 16.89
C GLY A 165 -3.30 -2.35 16.20
N GLU A 166 -4.23 -1.47 15.90
CA GLU A 166 -5.48 -1.73 15.21
C GLU A 166 -5.36 -1.42 13.72
N SER A 167 -5.94 -2.28 12.90
CA SER A 167 -6.00 -2.10 11.44
C SER A 167 -7.26 -1.36 11.01
N ALA A 168 -7.13 -0.67 9.87
CA ALA A 168 -8.24 0.02 9.22
C ALA A 168 -8.37 -0.49 7.77
N LEU A 169 -9.60 -0.68 7.32
CA LEU A 169 -9.87 -1.02 5.92
C LEU A 169 -10.05 0.27 5.12
N VAL A 170 -9.21 0.46 4.10
CA VAL A 170 -9.10 1.74 3.38
C VAL A 170 -9.27 1.52 1.88
N ASN A 171 -10.13 2.34 1.26
CA ASN A 171 -10.23 2.51 -0.18
C ASN A 171 -9.06 3.34 -0.70
N LEU A 172 -8.46 2.87 -1.78
CA LEU A 172 -7.29 3.49 -2.37
C LEU A 172 -7.67 4.61 -3.35
N SER A 173 -8.66 5.45 -3.04
CA SER A 173 -9.07 6.56 -3.92
C SER A 173 -8.01 7.67 -3.94
N GLY A 174 -7.22 7.82 -2.88
CA GLY A 174 -6.17 8.85 -2.81
C GLY A 174 -6.69 10.26 -2.46
N ASP A 175 -8.00 10.40 -2.21
CA ASP A 175 -8.63 11.64 -1.78
C ASP A 175 -9.08 11.52 -0.31
N ASN A 176 -9.13 12.63 0.43
CA ASN A 176 -9.71 12.80 1.77
C ASN A 176 -9.70 11.56 2.69
N ALA A 177 -8.77 11.50 3.65
CA ALA A 177 -8.62 10.36 4.57
C ALA A 177 -9.91 9.85 5.25
N PRO A 178 -10.82 10.71 5.74
CA PRO A 178 -12.05 10.22 6.37
C PRO A 178 -12.98 9.49 5.40
N GLN A 179 -13.00 9.86 4.11
CA GLN A 179 -13.85 9.23 3.10
C GLN A 179 -13.26 7.90 2.60
N ALA A 180 -11.93 7.76 2.65
CA ALA A 180 -11.25 6.55 2.24
C ALA A 180 -11.45 5.39 3.24
N ILE A 181 -11.73 5.65 4.52
CA ILE A 181 -11.85 4.61 5.55
C ILE A 181 -13.24 3.97 5.51
N ILE A 182 -13.30 2.68 5.20
CA ILE A 182 -14.55 1.90 5.17
C ILE A 182 -14.90 1.37 6.55
N LYS A 183 -13.90 0.89 7.30
CA LYS A 183 -14.08 0.27 8.61
C LYS A 183 -12.85 0.51 9.47
N ASN A 184 -13.07 1.03 10.68
CA ASN A 184 -12.05 1.23 11.69
C ASN A 184 -12.64 1.10 13.11
N PRO A 185 -12.06 0.30 14.01
CA PRO A 185 -11.02 -0.70 13.76
C PRO A 185 -11.59 -1.99 13.12
N VAL A 186 -10.73 -2.76 12.44
CA VAL A 186 -11.09 -4.05 11.85
C VAL A 186 -10.63 -5.22 12.73
N ALA A 187 -9.38 -5.16 13.18
CA ALA A 187 -8.72 -6.19 13.99
C ALA A 187 -7.52 -5.58 14.72
N GLY A 188 -7.21 -6.12 15.90
CA GLY A 188 -5.92 -5.87 16.56
C GLY A 188 -4.84 -6.80 16.00
N HIS A 189 -3.58 -6.35 15.97
CA HIS A 189 -2.49 -7.09 15.33
C HIS A 189 -1.31 -7.35 16.27
N ILE A 190 -0.77 -8.57 16.22
CA ILE A 190 0.43 -9.00 16.94
C ILE A 190 1.49 -9.55 15.97
N ALA A 191 2.74 -9.20 16.22
CA ALA A 191 3.92 -9.83 15.62
C ALA A 191 4.78 -10.54 16.66
N PHE A 192 5.21 -11.78 16.35
CA PHE A 192 6.09 -12.56 17.23
C PHE A 192 7.57 -12.23 16.99
N ARG A 193 7.98 -11.05 17.43
CA ARG A 193 9.37 -10.57 17.32
C ARG A 193 9.80 -9.84 18.59
N THR A 194 11.07 -9.46 18.65
CA THR A 194 11.62 -8.63 19.73
C THR A 194 11.51 -7.15 19.36
N LEU A 195 11.53 -6.27 20.35
CA LEU A 195 11.61 -4.84 20.08
C LEU A 195 13.01 -4.48 19.55
N THR A 196 13.07 -3.45 18.71
CA THR A 196 14.32 -2.88 18.23
C THR A 196 15.02 -2.11 19.36
N ASN A 197 16.32 -1.82 19.19
CA ASN A 197 17.12 -1.02 20.12
C ASN A 197 17.32 -1.62 21.53
N GLY A 198 17.17 -2.93 21.70
CA GLY A 198 17.45 -3.61 22.97
C GLY A 198 16.42 -3.37 24.08
N ALA A 199 15.27 -2.75 23.75
CA ALA A 199 14.16 -2.62 24.69
C ALA A 199 13.59 -3.99 25.06
N PHE A 200 13.20 -4.17 26.33
CA PHE A 200 12.51 -5.39 26.75
C PHE A 200 11.16 -5.50 26.03
N PRO A 201 10.81 -6.66 25.43
CA PRO A 201 11.54 -7.94 25.48
C PRO A 201 12.57 -8.14 24.35
N VAL A 202 13.71 -8.73 24.73
CA VAL A 202 14.87 -9.02 23.84
C VAL A 202 14.96 -10.47 23.37
N SER A 203 13.98 -11.30 23.70
CA SER A 203 13.90 -12.70 23.25
C SER A 203 12.46 -13.08 22.92
N LEU A 204 12.27 -14.09 22.08
CA LEU A 204 10.93 -14.57 21.74
C LEU A 204 10.16 -15.08 22.97
N MET A 205 10.84 -15.71 23.94
CA MET A 205 10.22 -16.09 25.21
C MET A 205 9.75 -14.87 26.00
N GLY A 206 10.57 -13.81 26.03
CA GLY A 206 10.19 -12.52 26.61
C GLY A 206 8.98 -11.89 25.91
N THR A 207 8.92 -11.97 24.58
CA THR A 207 7.76 -11.51 23.77
C THR A 207 6.48 -12.20 24.21
N PHE A 208 6.47 -13.53 24.30
CA PHE A 208 5.28 -14.27 24.75
C PHE A 208 4.94 -13.98 26.22
N SER A 209 5.94 -13.79 27.09
CA SER A 209 5.72 -13.38 28.48
C SER A 209 5.03 -12.01 28.57
N ALA A 210 5.51 -11.02 27.80
CA ALA A 210 4.94 -9.68 27.75
C ALA A 210 3.50 -9.69 27.19
N LEU A 211 3.25 -10.46 26.12
CA LEU A 211 1.90 -10.64 25.57
C LEU A 211 0.92 -11.22 26.60
N ARG A 212 1.32 -12.29 27.29
CA ARG A 212 0.50 -12.91 28.36
C ARG A 212 0.23 -11.94 29.49
N GLN A 213 1.27 -11.28 29.99
CA GLN A 213 1.16 -10.33 31.09
C GLN A 213 0.16 -9.23 30.74
N MET A 214 0.26 -8.65 29.54
CA MET A 214 -0.63 -7.59 29.10
C MET A 214 -2.09 -8.06 28.95
N LEU A 215 -2.32 -9.26 28.41
CA LEU A 215 -3.67 -9.83 28.32
C LEU A 215 -4.27 -10.11 29.71
N LEU A 216 -3.48 -10.63 30.66
CA LEU A 216 -3.91 -10.84 32.05
C LEU A 216 -4.22 -9.52 32.76
N ASP A 217 -3.38 -8.50 32.56
CA ASP A 217 -3.59 -7.16 33.11
C ASP A 217 -4.86 -6.51 32.55
N ALA A 218 -5.13 -6.68 31.25
CA ALA A 218 -6.35 -6.20 30.63
C ALA A 218 -7.59 -6.92 31.18
N GLN A 219 -7.55 -8.25 31.37
CA GLN A 219 -8.63 -8.99 32.02
C GLN A 219 -8.88 -8.50 33.46
N ARG A 220 -7.80 -8.29 34.22
CA ARG A 220 -7.87 -7.75 35.58
C ARG A 220 -8.48 -6.35 35.60
N LEU A 221 -8.03 -5.45 34.72
CA LEU A 221 -8.56 -4.10 34.62
C LEU A 221 -10.05 -4.12 34.24
N GLN A 222 -10.44 -4.97 33.29
CA GLN A 222 -11.83 -5.13 32.88
C GLN A 222 -12.72 -5.58 34.05
N GLN A 223 -12.27 -6.52 34.88
CA GLN A 223 -12.98 -6.96 36.08
C GLN A 223 -13.11 -5.84 37.12
N ILE A 224 -12.03 -5.10 37.37
CA ILE A 224 -12.03 -3.95 38.29
C ILE A 224 -13.02 -2.88 37.81
N ASN A 225 -13.05 -2.60 36.50
CA ASN A 225 -13.99 -1.66 35.90
C ASN A 225 -15.45 -2.10 36.07
N ARG A 226 -15.76 -3.40 35.86
CA ARG A 226 -17.11 -3.97 36.08
C ARG A 226 -17.55 -3.88 37.54
N ASN A 227 -16.65 -4.22 38.47
CA ASN A 227 -16.93 -4.15 39.91
C ASN A 227 -17.19 -2.71 40.36
N TYR A 228 -16.36 -1.77 39.90
CA TYR A 228 -16.52 -0.34 40.19
C TYR A 228 -17.82 0.22 39.60
N ALA A 229 -18.19 -0.19 38.37
CA ALA A 229 -19.46 0.20 37.75
C ALA A 229 -20.68 -0.29 38.53
N THR A 230 -20.58 -1.44 39.19
CA THR A 230 -21.67 -2.03 39.99
C THR A 230 -21.74 -1.43 41.41
N ASN A 231 -20.59 -1.16 42.05
CA ASN A 231 -20.53 -0.53 43.37
C ASN A 231 -19.37 0.48 43.46
N GLN A 232 -19.72 1.76 43.37
CA GLN A 232 -18.75 2.86 43.43
C GLN A 232 -18.36 3.24 44.87
N ARG A 233 -19.17 2.87 45.88
CA ARG A 233 -18.96 3.32 47.26
C ARG A 233 -17.92 2.45 47.95
N GLY A 234 -16.85 3.08 48.45
CA GLY A 234 -15.79 2.42 49.21
C GLY A 234 -14.75 1.68 48.37
N VAL A 235 -14.83 1.74 47.04
CA VAL A 235 -13.88 1.12 46.11
C VAL A 235 -13.04 2.22 45.45
N ARG A 236 -11.71 2.04 45.40
CA ARG A 236 -10.81 2.97 44.70
C ARG A 236 -11.16 2.97 43.21
N ARG A 237 -11.28 4.18 42.63
CA ARG A 237 -11.49 4.35 41.19
C ARG A 237 -10.37 3.64 40.41
N PRO A 238 -10.70 2.78 39.43
CA PRO A 238 -9.72 2.15 38.55
C PRO A 238 -8.89 3.21 37.82
N GLU A 239 -7.59 2.95 37.66
CA GLU A 239 -6.73 3.75 36.80
C GLU A 239 -7.01 3.39 35.34
N SER A 240 -7.24 4.41 34.51
CA SER A 240 -7.42 4.22 33.08
C SER A 240 -6.04 4.00 32.43
N ASP A 241 -5.95 2.97 31.59
CA ASP A 241 -4.76 2.65 30.81
C ASP A 241 -5.20 2.35 29.38
N LYS A 242 -4.81 3.23 28.44
CA LYS A 242 -5.28 3.17 27.06
C LYS A 242 -4.85 1.89 26.35
N SER A 243 -3.67 1.35 26.67
CA SER A 243 -3.18 0.11 26.05
C SER A 243 -3.95 -1.11 26.54
N LEU A 244 -4.28 -1.17 27.84
CA LEU A 244 -5.09 -2.26 28.36
C LEU A 244 -6.56 -2.18 27.91
N GLU A 245 -7.13 -0.98 27.89
CA GLU A 245 -8.52 -0.75 27.45
C GLU A 245 -8.72 -1.10 25.98
N ALA A 246 -7.73 -0.86 25.11
CA ALA A 246 -7.76 -1.25 23.70
C ALA A 246 -7.87 -2.79 23.49
N LEU A 247 -7.50 -3.60 24.49
CA LEU A 247 -7.64 -5.05 24.42
C LEU A 247 -9.04 -5.55 24.79
N PHE A 248 -9.92 -4.71 25.34
CA PHE A 248 -11.25 -5.15 25.78
C PHE A 248 -12.12 -5.74 24.64
N PRO A 249 -12.22 -5.13 23.44
CA PRO A 249 -13.01 -5.70 22.35
C PRO A 249 -12.45 -7.06 21.87
N ILE A 250 -11.14 -7.25 21.97
CA ILE A 250 -10.46 -8.50 21.62
C ILE A 250 -10.78 -9.60 22.66
N LEU A 251 -10.65 -9.28 23.95
CA LEU A 251 -10.97 -10.19 25.05
C LEU A 251 -12.46 -10.58 25.07
N ASN A 252 -13.34 -9.65 24.67
CA ASN A 252 -14.77 -9.90 24.53
C ASN A 252 -15.15 -10.63 23.24
N ARG A 253 -14.18 -10.87 22.33
CA ARG A 253 -14.39 -11.48 21.00
C ARG A 253 -15.29 -10.66 20.06
N GLU A 254 -15.45 -9.38 20.34
CA GLU A 254 -16.13 -8.40 19.48
C GLU A 254 -15.24 -8.03 18.28
N MET A 255 -13.92 -8.02 18.49
CA MET A 255 -12.91 -7.77 17.46
C MET A 255 -11.94 -8.96 17.37
N PRO A 256 -11.61 -9.46 16.17
CA PRO A 256 -10.60 -10.50 16.03
C PRO A 256 -9.19 -9.96 16.30
N ILE A 257 -8.29 -10.87 16.66
CA ILE A 257 -6.86 -10.60 16.72
C ILE A 257 -6.14 -11.32 15.58
N VAL A 258 -5.34 -10.57 14.84
CA VAL A 258 -4.52 -11.06 13.74
C VAL A 258 -3.10 -11.28 14.26
N MET A 259 -2.59 -12.50 14.14
CA MET A 259 -1.26 -12.87 14.61
C MET A 259 -0.37 -13.23 13.41
N GLN A 260 0.77 -12.54 13.25
CA GLN A 260 1.72 -12.80 12.17
C GLN A 260 2.54 -14.07 12.46
N ALA A 261 2.39 -15.08 11.61
CA ALA A 261 3.08 -16.36 11.71
C ALA A 261 3.09 -17.07 10.35
N ASP A 262 4.27 -17.42 9.84
CA ASP A 262 4.42 -18.08 8.54
C ASP A 262 4.76 -19.57 8.67
N ALA A 263 5.67 -19.90 9.58
CA ALA A 263 6.14 -21.26 9.78
C ALA A 263 5.19 -22.07 10.67
N GLU A 264 5.15 -23.40 10.49
CA GLU A 264 4.31 -24.31 11.27
C GLU A 264 4.42 -24.06 12.79
N ARG A 265 5.65 -23.95 13.32
CA ARG A 265 5.90 -23.72 14.75
C ARG A 265 5.37 -22.38 15.25
N GLU A 266 5.40 -21.35 14.41
CA GLU A 266 4.88 -20.02 14.75
C GLU A 266 3.37 -20.06 14.80
N ILE A 267 2.73 -20.69 13.81
CA ILE A 267 1.27 -20.82 13.74
C ILE A 267 0.77 -21.63 14.93
N ILE A 268 1.48 -22.71 15.30
CA ILE A 268 1.18 -23.49 16.50
C ILE A 268 1.17 -22.59 17.74
N ARG A 269 2.24 -21.81 17.98
CA ARG A 269 2.33 -20.91 19.14
C ARG A 269 1.24 -19.84 19.14
N ALA A 270 0.90 -19.30 17.97
CA ALA A 270 -0.19 -18.33 17.81
C ALA A 270 -1.53 -18.92 18.25
N LEU A 271 -1.84 -20.14 17.76
CA LEU A 271 -3.06 -20.87 18.10
C LEU A 271 -3.10 -21.30 19.57
N ASP A 272 -1.95 -21.61 20.18
CA ASP A 272 -1.89 -21.96 21.60
C ASP A 272 -2.16 -20.72 22.47
N LEU A 273 -1.59 -19.56 22.12
CA LEU A 273 -1.87 -18.28 22.79
C LEU A 273 -3.34 -17.88 22.62
N ALA A 274 -3.90 -18.01 21.41
CA ALA A 274 -5.31 -17.70 21.17
C ALA A 274 -6.24 -18.61 22.00
N LYS A 275 -5.93 -19.91 22.10
CA LYS A 275 -6.69 -20.85 22.91
C LYS A 275 -6.61 -20.53 24.40
N GLU A 276 -5.43 -20.16 24.89
CA GLU A 276 -5.19 -19.80 26.31
C GLU A 276 -6.13 -18.69 26.80
N PHE A 277 -6.37 -17.68 25.95
CA PHE A 277 -7.23 -16.52 26.27
C PHE A 277 -8.60 -16.56 25.58
N ASN A 278 -8.97 -17.66 24.92
CA ASN A 278 -10.22 -17.83 24.17
C ASN A 278 -10.48 -16.71 23.12
N LEU A 279 -9.43 -16.34 22.38
CA LEU A 279 -9.45 -15.24 21.41
C LEU A 279 -10.00 -15.71 20.05
N ARG A 280 -10.70 -14.81 19.35
CA ARG A 280 -11.02 -15.00 17.93
C ARG A 280 -9.78 -14.67 17.09
N VAL A 281 -9.06 -15.69 16.65
CA VAL A 281 -7.77 -15.54 15.96
C VAL A 281 -7.90 -15.60 14.43
N ILE A 282 -7.09 -14.78 13.77
CA ILE A 282 -6.80 -14.82 12.34
C ILE A 282 -5.28 -14.93 12.20
N ILE A 283 -4.78 -15.83 11.37
CA ILE A 283 -3.34 -15.96 11.08
C ILE A 283 -2.98 -15.09 9.89
N SER A 284 -2.01 -14.21 10.03
CA SER A 284 -1.43 -13.43 8.92
C SER A 284 -0.08 -14.00 8.52
N GLY A 285 0.18 -14.13 7.23
CA GLY A 285 1.32 -14.86 6.68
C GLY A 285 0.87 -16.24 6.30
N GLY A 286 0.97 -17.19 7.23
CA GLY A 286 0.39 -18.51 7.12
C GLY A 286 0.94 -19.36 5.98
N GLN A 287 2.17 -19.10 5.51
CA GLN A 287 2.78 -19.83 4.38
C GLN A 287 2.78 -21.36 4.56
N GLU A 288 2.92 -21.84 5.79
CA GLU A 288 2.89 -23.28 6.13
C GLU A 288 1.60 -23.71 6.85
N SER A 289 0.53 -22.92 6.73
CA SER A 289 -0.76 -23.19 7.38
C SER A 289 -1.39 -24.53 6.96
N SER A 290 -1.03 -25.05 5.79
CA SER A 290 -1.48 -26.37 5.34
C SER A 290 -0.99 -27.53 6.22
N LYS A 291 0.13 -27.38 6.92
CA LYS A 291 0.64 -28.40 7.86
C LYS A 291 -0.19 -28.48 9.15
N VAL A 292 -0.97 -27.44 9.46
CA VAL A 292 -1.71 -27.29 10.72
C VAL A 292 -3.22 -27.17 10.54
N ILE A 293 -3.76 -27.68 9.41
CA ILE A 293 -5.19 -27.62 9.05
C ILE A 293 -6.10 -28.06 10.20
N ASN A 294 -5.79 -29.18 10.86
CA ASN A 294 -6.63 -29.72 11.94
C ASN A 294 -6.76 -28.73 13.12
N ARG A 295 -5.67 -28.03 13.45
CA ARG A 295 -5.67 -27.02 14.52
C ARG A 295 -6.44 -25.77 14.11
N LEU A 296 -6.30 -25.33 12.86
CA LEU A 296 -7.05 -24.19 12.32
C LEU A 296 -8.56 -24.47 12.34
N LYS A 297 -8.99 -25.67 11.93
CA LYS A 297 -10.40 -26.11 12.02
C LYS A 297 -10.90 -26.10 13.46
N ALA A 298 -10.16 -26.71 14.38
CA ALA A 298 -10.57 -26.83 15.77
C ALA A 298 -10.82 -25.47 16.46
N GLN A 299 -10.14 -24.41 16.01
CA GLN A 299 -10.28 -23.06 16.57
C GLN A 299 -11.10 -22.11 15.68
N ASN A 300 -11.64 -22.59 14.54
CA ASN A 300 -12.32 -21.75 13.53
C ASN A 300 -11.47 -20.55 13.07
N ALA A 301 -10.15 -20.76 12.95
CA ALA A 301 -9.21 -19.71 12.58
C ALA A 301 -9.20 -19.49 11.05
N ALA A 302 -9.24 -18.23 10.64
CA ALA A 302 -9.04 -17.83 9.24
C ALA A 302 -7.56 -17.52 8.96
N VAL A 303 -7.17 -17.54 7.67
CA VAL A 303 -5.78 -17.28 7.24
C VAL A 303 -5.73 -16.15 6.20
N LEU A 304 -5.03 -15.07 6.51
CA LEU A 304 -4.60 -14.07 5.53
C LEU A 304 -3.29 -14.59 4.92
N LEU A 305 -3.40 -15.37 3.84
CA LEU A 305 -2.28 -16.08 3.23
C LEU A 305 -1.40 -15.11 2.43
N SER A 306 -0.11 -15.05 2.81
CA SER A 306 0.88 -14.23 2.13
C SER A 306 1.21 -14.79 0.74
N LEU A 307 1.08 -13.93 -0.27
CA LEU A 307 1.56 -14.19 -1.62
C LEU A 307 3.04 -13.86 -1.81
N ASN A 308 3.77 -13.50 -0.75
CA ASN A 308 5.22 -13.27 -0.80
C ASN A 308 6.00 -14.60 -0.86
N PHE A 309 5.87 -15.34 -1.95
CA PHE A 309 6.47 -16.66 -2.08
C PHE A 309 8.00 -16.60 -2.10
N PRO A 310 8.70 -17.61 -1.52
CA PRO A 310 10.16 -17.66 -1.55
C PRO A 310 10.71 -17.62 -2.96
N LYS A 311 11.55 -16.64 -3.25
CA LYS A 311 12.24 -16.49 -4.53
C LYS A 311 13.52 -17.33 -4.54
N ARG A 312 14.02 -17.65 -5.74
CA ARG A 312 15.36 -18.23 -5.89
C ARG A 312 16.38 -17.19 -5.49
N THR A 313 17.24 -17.50 -4.53
CA THR A 313 18.41 -16.65 -4.29
C THR A 313 19.38 -16.90 -5.43
N THR A 314 19.68 -15.88 -6.23
CA THR A 314 20.83 -15.94 -7.13
C THR A 314 22.07 -15.99 -6.26
N ALA A 315 22.84 -17.06 -6.36
CA ALA A 315 24.12 -17.18 -5.68
C ALA A 315 24.98 -15.95 -6.00
N SER A 316 25.39 -15.20 -4.98
CA SER A 316 26.18 -13.97 -5.14
C SER A 316 27.60 -14.24 -5.68
N SER A 317 28.06 -15.50 -5.61
CA SER A 317 29.35 -15.97 -6.10
C SER A 317 29.20 -17.43 -6.59
N PRO A 318 30.00 -17.88 -7.58
CA PRO A 318 30.11 -19.30 -7.95
C PRO A 318 30.43 -20.25 -6.79
N GLU A 319 31.00 -19.73 -5.70
CA GLU A 319 31.39 -20.47 -4.49
C GLU A 319 30.30 -20.49 -3.41
N ALA A 320 29.15 -19.83 -3.65
CA ALA A 320 28.09 -19.77 -2.65
C ALA A 320 27.54 -21.17 -2.36
N GLU A 321 27.34 -21.46 -1.06
CA GLU A 321 26.73 -22.73 -0.65
C GLU A 321 25.35 -22.90 -1.30
N PRO A 322 25.00 -24.13 -1.71
CA PRO A 322 23.69 -24.40 -2.30
C PRO A 322 22.58 -24.13 -1.28
N GLU A 323 21.42 -23.70 -1.78
CA GLU A 323 20.23 -23.53 -0.94
C GLU A 323 19.92 -24.83 -0.18
N THR A 324 19.58 -24.72 1.10
CA THR A 324 19.27 -25.89 1.93
C THR A 324 18.03 -26.62 1.41
N LEU A 325 17.94 -27.92 1.68
CA LEU A 325 16.77 -28.73 1.29
C LEU A 325 15.46 -28.18 1.87
N GLU A 326 15.50 -27.55 3.04
CA GLU A 326 14.34 -26.89 3.65
C GLU A 326 13.83 -25.73 2.79
N VAL A 327 14.73 -24.85 2.31
CA VAL A 327 14.37 -23.73 1.43
C VAL A 327 13.78 -24.23 0.11
N LEU A 328 14.40 -25.25 -0.49
CA LEU A 328 13.91 -25.85 -1.73
C LEU A 328 12.52 -26.46 -1.56
N ARG A 329 12.28 -27.20 -0.46
CA ARG A 329 10.96 -27.74 -0.12
C ARG A 329 9.94 -26.64 0.08
N ARG A 330 10.26 -25.59 0.84
CA ARG A 330 9.35 -24.45 1.06
C ARG A 330 8.94 -23.79 -0.25
N ARG A 331 9.87 -23.62 -1.20
CA ARG A 331 9.57 -23.03 -2.52
C ARG A 331 8.54 -23.85 -3.32
N VAL A 332 8.60 -25.18 -3.21
CA VAL A 332 7.67 -26.08 -3.92
C VAL A 332 6.33 -26.19 -3.20
N GLU A 333 6.33 -26.21 -1.87
CA GLU A 333 5.12 -26.46 -1.08
C GLU A 333 4.26 -25.20 -0.85
N ILE A 334 4.87 -24.03 -0.63
CA ILE A 334 4.12 -22.81 -0.28
C ILE A 334 3.08 -22.40 -1.33
N PRO A 335 3.35 -22.47 -2.65
CA PRO A 335 2.33 -22.18 -3.67
C PRO A 335 1.11 -23.12 -3.62
N LYS A 336 1.26 -24.34 -3.07
CA LYS A 336 0.17 -25.33 -2.93
C LYS A 336 -0.70 -25.07 -1.70
N THR A 337 -0.25 -24.24 -0.75
CA THR A 337 -0.95 -24.00 0.52
C THR A 337 -2.39 -23.54 0.30
N ALA A 338 -2.62 -22.64 -0.66
CA ALA A 338 -3.96 -22.12 -0.92
C ALA A 338 -4.95 -23.20 -1.39
N SER A 339 -4.53 -24.14 -2.24
CA SER A 339 -5.38 -25.25 -2.69
C SER A 339 -5.69 -26.21 -1.54
N GLN A 340 -4.72 -26.47 -0.67
CA GLN A 340 -4.91 -27.31 0.51
C GLN A 340 -5.86 -26.68 1.54
N LEU A 341 -5.77 -25.36 1.78
CA LEU A 341 -6.71 -24.63 2.62
C LEU A 341 -8.13 -24.68 2.05
N GLN A 342 -8.28 -24.48 0.73
CA GLN A 342 -9.56 -24.58 0.03
C GLN A 342 -10.17 -25.97 0.19
N LEU A 343 -9.40 -27.03 -0.07
CA LEU A 343 -9.89 -28.42 0.01
C LEU A 343 -10.31 -28.76 1.44
N ALA A 344 -9.59 -28.22 2.41
CA ALA A 344 -9.91 -28.35 3.81
C ALA A 344 -11.08 -27.45 4.27
N LYS A 345 -11.57 -26.52 3.43
CA LYS A 345 -12.58 -25.50 3.77
C LYS A 345 -12.15 -24.58 4.91
N ILE A 346 -10.86 -24.27 5.01
CA ILE A 346 -10.36 -23.22 5.90
C ILE A 346 -10.64 -21.87 5.24
N PRO A 347 -11.28 -20.90 5.93
CA PRO A 347 -11.43 -19.55 5.40
C PRO A 347 -10.06 -18.91 5.17
N PHE A 348 -9.79 -18.45 3.95
CA PHE A 348 -8.55 -17.74 3.65
C PHE A 348 -8.76 -16.60 2.65
N ALA A 349 -7.88 -15.60 2.73
CA ALA A 349 -7.81 -14.47 1.80
C ALA A 349 -6.34 -14.19 1.46
N PHE A 350 -6.08 -13.59 0.31
CA PHE A 350 -4.71 -13.24 -0.07
C PHE A 350 -4.30 -11.87 0.48
N GLN A 351 -3.01 -11.77 0.81
CA GLN A 351 -2.39 -10.52 1.23
C GLN A 351 -1.07 -10.28 0.51
N SER A 352 -0.69 -9.01 0.38
CA SER A 352 0.61 -8.60 -0.16
C SER A 352 1.69 -8.43 0.91
N GLY A 353 1.37 -8.56 2.20
CA GLY A 353 2.27 -8.25 3.32
C GLY A 353 3.71 -8.74 3.13
N GLY A 354 4.67 -7.81 3.25
CA GLY A 354 6.11 -8.05 3.10
C GLY A 354 6.63 -8.11 1.66
N MET A 355 5.77 -7.95 0.64
CA MET A 355 6.20 -7.91 -0.76
C MET A 355 6.90 -6.59 -1.09
N THR A 356 8.01 -6.67 -1.85
CA THR A 356 8.73 -5.49 -2.34
C THR A 356 8.13 -4.93 -3.64
N ASN A 357 7.55 -5.80 -4.48
CA ASN A 357 6.92 -5.41 -5.73
C ASN A 357 5.47 -5.91 -5.76
N LEU A 358 4.53 -4.98 -5.83
CA LEU A 358 3.10 -5.29 -5.78
C LEU A 358 2.59 -5.92 -7.09
N SER A 359 3.32 -5.82 -8.19
CA SER A 359 2.99 -6.54 -9.43
C SER A 359 3.07 -8.05 -9.27
N ASP A 360 3.85 -8.53 -8.30
CA ASP A 360 3.94 -9.96 -8.00
C ASP A 360 2.65 -10.49 -7.37
N TYR A 361 1.72 -9.64 -6.90
CA TYR A 361 0.48 -10.06 -6.22
C TYR A 361 -0.37 -10.96 -7.11
N THR A 362 -0.75 -10.49 -8.30
CA THR A 362 -1.54 -11.32 -9.23
C THR A 362 -0.72 -12.42 -9.90
N VAL A 363 0.60 -12.23 -10.04
CA VAL A 363 1.51 -13.27 -10.57
C VAL A 363 1.60 -14.46 -9.61
N ASN A 364 1.71 -14.21 -8.30
CA ASN A 364 1.79 -15.26 -7.30
C ASN A 364 0.40 -15.87 -7.01
N ALA A 365 -0.68 -15.12 -7.16
CA ALA A 365 -2.03 -15.69 -7.19
C ALA A 365 -2.20 -16.69 -8.35
N LEU A 366 -1.70 -16.35 -9.55
CA LEU A 366 -1.64 -17.30 -10.68
C LEU A 366 -0.78 -18.52 -10.36
N LYS A 367 0.38 -18.37 -9.70
CA LYS A 367 1.17 -19.53 -9.28
C LYS A 367 0.39 -20.46 -8.34
N ALA A 368 -0.45 -19.93 -7.45
CA ALA A 368 -1.31 -20.76 -6.62
C ALA A 368 -2.34 -21.54 -7.46
N VAL A 369 -2.86 -20.92 -8.53
CA VAL A 369 -3.75 -21.59 -9.51
C VAL A 369 -3.01 -22.70 -10.27
N GLU A 370 -1.81 -22.41 -10.78
CA GLU A 370 -0.95 -23.39 -11.45
C GLU A 370 -0.57 -24.56 -10.51
N ASN A 371 -0.67 -24.37 -9.18
CA ASN A 371 -0.42 -25.38 -8.14
C ASN A 371 -1.70 -25.96 -7.51
N GLY A 372 -2.83 -25.89 -8.24
CA GLY A 372 -4.04 -26.65 -7.94
C GLY A 372 -5.19 -25.87 -7.31
N LEU A 373 -5.06 -24.56 -7.09
CA LEU A 373 -6.20 -23.73 -6.68
C LEU A 373 -7.09 -23.43 -7.89
N GLY A 374 -8.41 -23.58 -7.75
CA GLY A 374 -9.33 -23.19 -8.84
C GLY A 374 -9.28 -21.68 -9.11
N LYS A 375 -9.35 -21.26 -10.39
CA LYS A 375 -9.37 -19.82 -10.78
C LYS A 375 -10.46 -19.04 -10.05
N ALA A 376 -11.66 -19.61 -9.94
CA ALA A 376 -12.77 -18.99 -9.23
C ALA A 376 -12.46 -18.79 -7.74
N ASP A 377 -11.83 -19.77 -7.08
CA ASP A 377 -11.46 -19.66 -5.67
C ASP A 377 -10.30 -18.68 -5.45
N ALA A 378 -9.35 -18.58 -6.40
CA ALA A 378 -8.32 -17.54 -6.39
C ALA A 378 -8.94 -16.14 -6.51
N LEU A 379 -9.94 -15.96 -7.38
CA LEU A 379 -10.66 -14.69 -7.49
C LEU A 379 -11.42 -14.38 -6.20
N ARG A 380 -12.12 -15.36 -5.61
CA ARG A 380 -12.80 -15.22 -4.31
C ARG A 380 -11.82 -14.85 -3.18
N ALA A 381 -10.62 -15.46 -3.16
CA ALA A 381 -9.57 -15.16 -2.20
C ALA A 381 -9.06 -13.70 -2.27
N MET A 382 -9.26 -13.01 -3.40
CA MET A 382 -8.94 -11.58 -3.57
C MET A 382 -10.17 -10.68 -3.49
N THR A 383 -11.37 -11.23 -3.28
CA THR A 383 -12.64 -10.48 -3.30
C THR A 383 -13.55 -10.91 -2.15
N THR A 384 -14.46 -11.85 -2.38
CA THR A 384 -15.48 -12.28 -1.40
C THR A 384 -14.91 -12.87 -0.12
N TYR A 385 -13.87 -13.70 -0.19
CA TYR A 385 -13.28 -14.28 1.02
C TYR A 385 -12.60 -13.21 1.88
N SER A 386 -11.90 -12.26 1.25
CA SER A 386 -11.36 -11.07 1.94
C SER A 386 -12.49 -10.28 2.61
N ALA A 387 -13.56 -9.96 1.86
CA ALA A 387 -14.68 -9.19 2.39
C ALA A 387 -15.38 -9.89 3.57
N ASN A 388 -15.53 -11.22 3.49
CA ASN A 388 -16.13 -12.04 4.55
C ASN A 388 -15.26 -12.08 5.82
N ILE A 389 -13.95 -12.32 5.67
CA ILE A 389 -13.02 -12.39 6.81
C ILE A 389 -12.93 -11.04 7.53
N LEU A 390 -12.95 -9.94 6.77
CA LEU A 390 -12.86 -8.57 7.29
C LEU A 390 -14.23 -8.02 7.76
N GLY A 391 -15.32 -8.74 7.49
CA GLY A 391 -16.68 -8.39 7.92
C GLY A 391 -17.24 -7.16 7.21
N VAL A 392 -17.04 -7.07 5.89
CA VAL A 392 -17.50 -5.99 5.00
C VAL A 392 -18.18 -6.51 3.72
N GLN A 393 -18.62 -7.77 3.72
CA GLN A 393 -19.26 -8.44 2.59
C GLN A 393 -20.55 -7.79 2.09
N ASN A 394 -21.20 -6.98 2.94
CA ASN A 394 -22.38 -6.21 2.57
C ASN A 394 -22.04 -4.99 1.70
N GLN A 395 -20.79 -4.53 1.73
CA GLN A 395 -20.32 -3.33 1.03
C GLN A 395 -19.41 -3.65 -0.15
N LEU A 396 -18.63 -4.75 -0.06
CA LEU A 396 -17.55 -5.10 -1.00
C LEU A 396 -17.55 -6.58 -1.39
N GLY A 397 -16.73 -6.91 -2.39
CA GLY A 397 -16.33 -8.28 -2.73
C GLY A 397 -17.12 -8.91 -3.88
N THR A 398 -18.19 -8.28 -4.35
CA THR A 398 -19.00 -8.74 -5.50
C THR A 398 -19.47 -7.53 -6.31
N ILE A 399 -19.93 -7.78 -7.54
CA ILE A 399 -20.59 -6.75 -8.35
C ILE A 399 -22.10 -6.94 -8.19
N GLU A 400 -22.68 -6.23 -7.22
CA GLU A 400 -24.11 -6.30 -6.89
C GLU A 400 -24.67 -4.89 -6.66
N VAL A 401 -25.94 -4.70 -6.99
CA VAL A 401 -26.63 -3.41 -6.83
C VAL A 401 -26.58 -2.95 -5.37
N GLY A 402 -26.25 -1.67 -5.16
CA GLY A 402 -26.14 -1.04 -3.85
C GLY A 402 -24.78 -1.19 -3.16
N LYS A 403 -23.87 -2.02 -3.69
CA LYS A 403 -22.49 -2.10 -3.17
C LYS A 403 -21.63 -0.94 -3.68
N ILE A 404 -20.53 -0.69 -2.97
CA ILE A 404 -19.55 0.33 -3.36
C ILE A 404 -18.95 -0.08 -4.71
N ALA A 405 -18.87 0.87 -5.63
CA ALA A 405 -18.36 0.67 -6.98
C ALA A 405 -16.82 0.61 -7.01
N ASN A 406 -16.28 -0.42 -6.36
CA ASN A 406 -14.90 -0.83 -6.49
C ASN A 406 -14.82 -1.89 -7.58
N LEU A 407 -14.19 -1.58 -8.71
CA LEU A 407 -14.12 -2.46 -9.88
C LEU A 407 -12.69 -2.50 -10.44
N THR A 408 -12.29 -3.67 -10.90
CA THR A 408 -11.01 -3.86 -11.60
C THR A 408 -11.29 -4.30 -13.03
N VAL A 409 -10.80 -3.54 -14.01
CA VAL A 409 -11.04 -3.79 -15.43
C VAL A 409 -9.75 -4.24 -16.10
N THR A 410 -9.80 -5.39 -16.77
CA THR A 410 -8.66 -5.96 -17.47
C THR A 410 -8.99 -6.23 -18.93
N LYS A 411 -7.96 -6.20 -19.77
CA LYS A 411 -7.96 -6.89 -21.07
C LYS A 411 -7.41 -8.30 -20.84
N GLY A 412 -8.18 -9.32 -21.23
CA GLY A 412 -7.90 -10.73 -20.94
C GLY A 412 -8.31 -11.16 -19.52
N ASP A 413 -8.14 -12.45 -19.22
CA ASP A 413 -8.47 -13.05 -17.92
C ASP A 413 -7.51 -12.58 -16.82
N LEU A 414 -8.00 -12.40 -15.59
CA LEU A 414 -7.17 -11.96 -14.45
C LEU A 414 -6.02 -12.94 -14.13
N PHE A 415 -6.14 -14.19 -14.54
CA PHE A 415 -5.12 -15.22 -14.35
C PHE A 415 -4.34 -15.52 -15.63
N ASP A 416 -4.44 -14.69 -16.66
CA ASP A 416 -3.56 -14.76 -17.83
C ASP A 416 -2.24 -14.03 -17.57
N LYS A 417 -1.16 -14.54 -18.20
CA LYS A 417 0.18 -13.93 -18.14
C LYS A 417 0.27 -12.64 -18.96
N SER A 418 -0.52 -12.55 -20.03
CA SER A 418 -0.59 -11.40 -20.94
C SER A 418 -1.63 -10.35 -20.53
N LYS A 419 -2.31 -10.54 -19.40
CA LYS A 419 -3.34 -9.61 -18.94
C LYS A 419 -2.79 -8.21 -18.78
N THR A 420 -3.64 -7.23 -19.02
CA THR A 420 -3.34 -5.84 -18.73
C THR A 420 -4.48 -5.18 -18.00
N PHE A 421 -4.18 -4.49 -16.90
CA PHE A 421 -5.15 -3.63 -16.26
C PHE A 421 -5.32 -2.37 -17.10
N THR A 422 -6.56 -1.97 -17.34
CA THR A 422 -6.90 -0.78 -18.14
C THR A 422 -7.45 0.32 -17.25
N HIS A 423 -8.42 -0.02 -16.41
CA HIS A 423 -9.10 0.91 -15.53
C HIS A 423 -9.35 0.27 -14.18
N VAL A 424 -9.36 1.11 -13.15
CA VAL A 424 -9.84 0.74 -11.82
C VAL A 424 -10.83 1.79 -11.36
N PHE A 425 -11.93 1.34 -10.79
CA PHE A 425 -12.88 2.19 -10.10
C PHE A 425 -12.66 2.02 -8.60
N VAL A 426 -12.48 3.13 -7.89
CA VAL A 426 -12.43 3.13 -6.42
C VAL A 426 -13.44 4.14 -5.93
N ASP A 427 -14.40 3.68 -5.13
CA ASP A 427 -15.51 4.50 -4.64
C ASP A 427 -16.27 5.21 -5.80
N GLY A 428 -16.44 4.47 -6.90
CA GLY A 428 -17.05 4.94 -8.15
C GLY A 428 -16.23 5.95 -8.96
N LYS A 429 -15.08 6.39 -8.47
CA LYS A 429 -14.15 7.25 -9.22
C LYS A 429 -13.28 6.40 -10.14
N MET A 430 -13.19 6.82 -11.40
CA MET A 430 -12.40 6.13 -12.42
C MET A 430 -10.92 6.57 -12.38
N TYR A 431 -10.02 5.59 -12.36
CA TYR A 431 -8.58 5.77 -12.51
C TYR A 431 -8.09 4.99 -13.73
N GLU A 432 -7.44 5.68 -14.66
CA GLU A 432 -6.76 5.06 -15.80
C GLU A 432 -5.37 4.57 -15.38
N ILE A 433 -5.05 3.33 -15.76
CA ILE A 433 -3.78 2.72 -15.36
C ILE A 433 -2.69 3.08 -16.36
N LYS A 434 -1.65 3.76 -15.86
CA LYS A 434 -0.45 4.06 -16.64
C LYS A 434 0.36 2.77 -16.80
N GLN A 435 0.51 2.29 -18.02
CA GLN A 435 1.34 1.13 -18.30
C GLN A 435 2.82 1.53 -18.17
N THR A 436 3.49 1.02 -17.14
CA THR A 436 4.94 1.04 -17.08
C THR A 436 5.48 -0.01 -18.06
N SER A 437 6.06 0.44 -19.18
CA SER A 437 6.74 -0.44 -20.14
C SER A 437 7.84 -1.24 -19.42
N LYS A 438 7.80 -2.58 -19.52
CA LYS A 438 8.91 -3.44 -19.07
C LYS A 438 10.15 -3.16 -19.93
N PRO A 439 11.37 -3.20 -19.37
CA PRO A 439 12.60 -3.23 -20.17
C PRO A 439 12.62 -4.55 -20.95
N ASP A 440 12.79 -4.48 -22.27
CA ASP A 440 12.79 -5.65 -23.14
C ASP A 440 13.88 -6.67 -22.74
N GLU A 441 13.44 -7.92 -22.54
CA GLU A 441 14.32 -9.09 -22.49
C GLU A 441 15.04 -9.22 -23.83
N LYS A 442 16.37 -9.40 -23.75
CA LYS A 442 17.27 -9.68 -24.87
C LYS A 442 16.65 -10.71 -25.83
N ARG A 443 16.37 -10.29 -27.07
CA ARG A 443 16.19 -11.18 -28.21
C ARG A 443 17.45 -11.16 -29.07
N ASP A 444 17.98 -12.35 -29.29
CA ASP A 444 19.16 -12.63 -30.10
C ASP A 444 19.02 -12.19 -31.56
N GLY A 445 20.18 -11.81 -32.08
CA GLY A 445 20.57 -11.53 -33.47
C GLY A 445 19.59 -11.89 -34.59
N LYS A 446 19.10 -10.85 -35.27
CA LYS A 446 19.16 -10.76 -36.73
C LYS A 446 18.94 -9.32 -37.17
N THR A 447 19.89 -8.77 -37.91
CA THR A 447 19.78 -7.48 -38.60
C THR A 447 18.69 -7.58 -39.68
N PRO A 448 17.78 -6.59 -39.78
CA PRO A 448 17.26 -6.22 -41.08
C PRO A 448 17.49 -4.72 -41.34
N THR A 449 17.96 -4.48 -42.55
CA THR A 449 18.15 -3.21 -43.26
C THR A 449 16.94 -2.27 -43.12
N PRO A 450 17.13 -0.94 -42.98
CA PRO A 450 16.01 -0.01 -42.86
C PRO A 450 15.37 0.24 -44.23
N SER A 451 14.06 0.03 -44.32
CA SER A 451 13.22 0.60 -45.38
C SER A 451 12.49 1.82 -44.82
N THR A 452 12.60 2.90 -45.58
CA THR A 452 12.05 4.23 -45.35
C THR A 452 10.53 4.23 -45.45
N THR A 453 9.83 4.78 -44.45
CA THR A 453 8.69 5.68 -44.72
C THR A 453 8.55 6.69 -43.59
N SER A 454 8.40 7.94 -44.00
CA SER A 454 8.32 9.18 -43.26
C SER A 454 7.11 9.30 -42.32
N THR A 455 7.36 9.74 -41.10
CA THR A 455 6.42 10.61 -40.36
C THR A 455 7.23 11.68 -39.64
N THR A 456 6.84 12.92 -39.88
CA THR A 456 7.45 14.18 -39.42
C THR A 456 7.74 14.18 -37.90
N PRO A 457 8.97 14.50 -37.43
CA PRO A 457 9.29 14.48 -36.01
C PRO A 457 8.72 15.70 -35.27
N ARG A 458 8.02 15.44 -34.17
CA ARG A 458 7.86 16.40 -33.08
C ARG A 458 9.23 16.57 -32.43
N THR A 459 9.80 17.76 -32.46
CA THR A 459 11.15 18.06 -31.97
C THR A 459 11.29 17.64 -30.50
N ALA A 460 11.94 16.50 -30.25
CA ALA A 460 12.33 16.12 -28.89
C ALA A 460 13.38 17.12 -28.41
N GLN A 461 13.12 17.78 -27.28
CA GLN A 461 14.09 18.67 -26.66
C GLN A 461 15.27 17.83 -26.17
N SER A 462 16.44 18.02 -26.79
CA SER A 462 17.66 17.30 -26.42
C SER A 462 18.23 17.82 -25.10
N LEU A 463 18.65 16.94 -24.21
CA LEU A 463 19.36 17.25 -22.96
C LEU A 463 20.82 17.65 -23.20
N SER A 464 21.34 17.46 -24.42
CA SER A 464 22.72 17.81 -24.78
C SER A 464 23.01 19.27 -24.51
N GLY A 465 24.08 19.58 -23.77
CA GLY A 465 24.50 20.94 -23.46
C GLY A 465 25.25 21.05 -22.14
N THR A 466 25.74 22.24 -21.86
CA THR A 466 26.37 22.57 -20.57
C THR A 466 25.33 23.19 -19.64
N TRP A 467 25.21 22.67 -18.44
CA TRP A 467 24.23 23.07 -17.43
C TRP A 467 24.94 23.57 -16.18
N THR A 468 24.50 24.71 -15.64
CA THR A 468 24.87 25.15 -14.29
C THR A 468 23.83 24.63 -13.32
N VAL A 469 24.24 23.83 -12.34
CA VAL A 469 23.36 23.08 -11.44
C VAL A 469 23.69 23.40 -9.99
N ASN A 470 22.67 23.73 -9.21
CA ASN A 470 22.77 23.92 -7.77
C ASN A 470 22.12 22.73 -7.06
N VAL A 471 22.86 22.09 -6.14
CA VAL A 471 22.39 20.97 -5.32
C VAL A 471 22.24 21.45 -3.87
N ALA A 472 21.03 21.35 -3.31
CA ALA A 472 20.72 21.84 -1.97
C ALA A 472 21.06 20.78 -0.90
N ALA A 473 22.34 20.66 -0.56
CA ALA A 473 22.81 19.82 0.54
C ALA A 473 22.70 20.54 1.91
N PRO A 474 22.50 19.82 3.04
CA PRO A 474 22.21 20.41 4.36
C PRO A 474 23.28 21.35 4.92
N ASN A 475 24.54 21.15 4.51
CA ASN A 475 25.67 21.87 5.11
C ASN A 475 26.20 23.04 4.27
N GLN A 476 25.98 23.08 2.95
CA GLN A 476 26.01 24.26 2.06
C GLN A 476 25.47 23.88 0.66
N PRO A 477 24.75 24.76 -0.05
CA PRO A 477 24.41 24.57 -1.46
C PRO A 477 25.69 24.41 -2.29
N THR A 478 25.74 23.39 -3.14
CA THR A 478 26.91 23.10 -3.98
C THR A 478 26.59 23.35 -5.44
N ASP A 479 27.36 24.22 -6.08
CA ASP A 479 27.30 24.42 -7.52
C ASP A 479 28.13 23.35 -8.26
N ALA A 480 27.56 22.87 -9.35
CA ALA A 480 28.15 21.91 -10.27
C ALA A 480 27.88 22.34 -11.73
N THR A 481 28.75 21.93 -12.64
CA THR A 481 28.55 22.08 -14.09
C THR A 481 28.39 20.70 -14.70
N PHE A 482 27.29 20.44 -15.39
CA PHE A 482 27.09 19.20 -16.14
C PHE A 482 27.36 19.45 -17.62
N ASN A 483 28.27 18.70 -18.23
CA ASN A 483 28.44 18.68 -19.67
C ASN A 483 27.81 17.40 -20.19
N LEU A 484 26.60 17.49 -20.73
CA LEU A 484 25.81 16.34 -21.14
C LEU A 484 25.77 16.21 -22.65
N THR A 485 25.90 14.98 -23.14
CA THR A 485 25.67 14.61 -24.54
C THR A 485 24.59 13.53 -24.55
N GLN A 486 23.52 13.76 -25.30
CA GLN A 486 22.44 12.82 -25.54
C GLN A 486 22.54 12.26 -26.95
N GLU A 487 22.66 10.94 -27.04
CA GLU A 487 22.50 10.15 -28.26
C GLU A 487 21.32 9.20 -28.04
N ASP A 488 20.22 9.40 -28.78
CA ASP A 488 18.94 8.70 -28.58
C ASP A 488 18.44 8.77 -27.12
N GLN A 489 18.37 7.61 -26.44
CA GLN A 489 17.97 7.48 -25.04
C GLN A 489 19.17 7.40 -24.09
N LYS A 490 20.41 7.50 -24.59
CA LYS A 490 21.62 7.40 -23.78
C LYS A 490 22.16 8.79 -23.46
N ILE A 491 22.58 8.98 -22.21
CA ILE A 491 23.28 10.18 -21.76
C ILE A 491 24.73 9.81 -21.44
N THR A 492 25.66 10.56 -21.99
CA THR A 492 27.09 10.54 -21.65
C THR A 492 27.53 11.94 -21.27
N GLY A 493 28.71 12.07 -20.66
CA GLY A 493 29.22 13.38 -20.27
C GLY A 493 30.02 13.37 -18.98
N SER A 494 30.20 14.57 -18.42
CA SER A 494 30.93 14.78 -17.18
C SER A 494 30.22 15.75 -16.24
N VAL A 495 30.48 15.57 -14.96
CA VAL A 495 30.04 16.44 -13.87
C VAL A 495 31.28 17.05 -13.22
N GLN A 496 31.35 18.37 -13.21
CA GLN A 496 32.41 19.14 -12.57
C GLN A 496 31.86 19.89 -11.35
N SER A 497 32.48 19.71 -10.19
CA SER A 497 32.13 20.44 -8.96
C SER A 497 33.40 20.83 -8.20
N HIS A 498 33.26 21.49 -7.05
CA HIS A 498 34.39 21.74 -6.15
C HIS A 498 35.01 20.44 -5.58
N LEU A 499 34.30 19.30 -5.67
CA LEU A 499 34.77 17.98 -5.24
C LEU A 499 35.59 17.26 -6.31
N GLY A 500 35.69 17.81 -7.53
CA GLY A 500 36.41 17.21 -8.65
C GLY A 500 35.57 17.08 -9.91
N ASN A 501 36.18 16.51 -10.95
CA ASN A 501 35.54 16.19 -12.23
C ASN A 501 35.35 14.68 -12.34
N SER A 502 34.14 14.26 -12.67
CA SER A 502 33.75 12.86 -12.76
C SER A 502 33.00 12.59 -14.06
N GLU A 503 33.27 11.44 -14.69
CA GLU A 503 32.52 11.00 -15.87
C GLU A 503 31.22 10.31 -15.47
N ILE A 504 30.23 10.39 -16.37
CA ILE A 504 28.96 9.68 -16.22
C ILE A 504 29.17 8.21 -16.59
N THR A 505 28.93 7.30 -15.64
CA THR A 505 29.13 5.85 -15.83
C THR A 505 27.91 5.20 -16.48
N THR A 506 26.71 5.67 -16.16
CA THR A 506 25.45 5.22 -16.74
C THR A 506 24.51 6.41 -16.88
N GLY A 507 23.83 6.54 -18.01
CA GLY A 507 22.93 7.65 -18.25
C GLY A 507 21.84 7.28 -19.25
N SER A 508 20.60 7.61 -18.92
CA SER A 508 19.45 7.36 -19.78
C SER A 508 18.41 8.47 -19.69
N ILE A 509 17.70 8.69 -20.79
CA ILE A 509 16.60 9.65 -20.89
C ILE A 509 15.35 8.99 -21.48
N THR A 510 14.21 9.36 -20.89
CA THR A 510 12.86 9.01 -21.33
C THR A 510 12.15 10.28 -21.79
N ALA A 511 10.92 10.18 -22.31
CA ALA A 511 10.17 11.34 -22.81
C ALA A 511 10.04 12.49 -21.80
N ASP A 512 9.97 12.18 -20.49
CA ASP A 512 9.70 13.17 -19.44
C ASP A 512 10.77 13.26 -18.33
N SER A 513 11.78 12.39 -18.33
CA SER A 513 12.79 12.33 -17.26
C SER A 513 14.13 11.78 -17.71
N PHE A 514 15.20 12.23 -17.07
CA PHE A 514 16.55 11.70 -17.23
C PHE A 514 17.07 11.13 -15.91
N THR A 515 17.94 10.13 -16.03
CA THR A 515 18.72 9.64 -14.90
C THR A 515 20.16 9.37 -15.33
N PHE A 516 21.12 9.75 -14.51
CA PHE A 516 22.52 9.37 -14.72
C PHE A 516 23.27 9.21 -13.40
N THR A 517 24.31 8.39 -13.42
CA THR A 517 25.16 8.08 -12.27
C THR A 517 26.56 8.61 -12.52
N THR A 518 27.16 9.23 -11.51
CA THR A 518 28.55 9.67 -11.55
C THR A 518 29.26 9.34 -10.23
N PRO A 519 30.47 8.77 -10.26
CA PRO A 519 31.24 8.47 -9.07
C PRO A 519 31.88 9.75 -8.53
N VAL A 520 31.70 10.05 -7.25
CA VAL A 520 32.31 11.21 -6.58
C VAL A 520 33.22 10.71 -5.47
N THR A 521 34.44 11.22 -5.42
CA THR A 521 35.43 10.87 -4.39
C THR A 521 35.52 11.98 -3.36
N VAL A 522 35.21 11.69 -2.10
CA VAL A 522 35.38 12.63 -0.98
C VAL A 522 36.20 11.96 0.11
N GLY A 523 37.28 12.61 0.56
CA GLY A 523 38.14 12.09 1.63
C GLY A 523 38.80 10.74 1.31
N GLY A 524 39.04 10.43 0.02
CA GLY A 524 39.65 9.18 -0.42
C GLY A 524 38.70 7.98 -0.56
N GLN A 525 37.38 8.18 -0.34
CA GLN A 525 36.35 7.17 -0.61
C GLN A 525 35.48 7.61 -1.79
N THR A 526 35.25 6.69 -2.74
CA THR A 526 34.41 6.90 -3.92
C THR A 526 33.01 6.38 -3.65
N PHE A 527 31.99 7.19 -3.95
CA PHE A 527 30.58 6.78 -3.89
C PHE A 527 29.84 7.21 -5.16
N ASP A 528 28.87 6.41 -5.56
CA ASP A 528 27.99 6.73 -6.69
C ASP A 528 26.93 7.75 -6.28
N VAL A 529 26.83 8.82 -7.06
CA VAL A 529 25.75 9.81 -6.96
C VAL A 529 24.81 9.61 -8.13
N VAL A 530 23.54 9.33 -7.84
CA VAL A 530 22.50 9.12 -8.86
C VAL A 530 21.66 10.39 -8.98
N PHE A 531 21.70 11.02 -10.14
CA PHE A 531 20.87 12.18 -10.48
C PHE A 531 19.65 11.71 -11.25
N THR A 532 18.46 12.01 -10.74
CA THR A 532 17.18 11.76 -11.44
C THR A 532 16.40 13.07 -11.54
N GLY A 533 16.05 13.50 -12.75
CA GLY A 533 15.42 14.80 -12.97
C GLY A 533 14.55 14.87 -14.22
N LYS A 534 13.93 16.03 -14.42
CA LYS A 534 13.12 16.35 -15.60
C LYS A 534 13.72 17.53 -16.35
N LEU A 535 13.53 17.54 -17.66
CA LEU A 535 13.89 18.63 -18.56
C LEU A 535 12.64 19.46 -18.88
N SER A 536 12.72 20.78 -18.70
CA SER A 536 11.70 21.73 -19.14
C SER A 536 12.36 22.92 -19.82
N GLY A 537 12.43 22.89 -21.15
CA GLY A 537 13.13 23.92 -21.94
C GLY A 537 14.62 24.02 -21.58
N ASN A 538 15.04 25.18 -21.05
CA ASN A 538 16.42 25.43 -20.61
C ASN A 538 16.63 25.20 -19.11
N GLN A 539 15.72 24.49 -18.44
CA GLN A 539 15.83 24.15 -17.02
C GLN A 539 15.79 22.64 -16.79
N ILE A 540 16.59 22.19 -15.82
CA ILE A 540 16.53 20.85 -15.25
C ILE A 540 16.24 20.94 -13.76
N SER A 541 15.45 20.02 -13.23
CA SER A 541 15.20 19.90 -11.79
C SER A 541 15.04 18.44 -11.40
N GLY A 542 15.45 18.08 -10.19
CA GLY A 542 15.46 16.69 -9.80
C GLY A 542 16.02 16.44 -8.41
N THR A 543 16.42 15.19 -8.17
CA THR A 543 17.02 14.73 -6.92
C THR A 543 18.36 14.05 -7.19
N ALA A 544 19.39 14.43 -6.42
CA ALA A 544 20.68 13.77 -6.34
C ALA A 544 20.69 12.85 -5.13
N THR A 545 20.83 11.54 -5.35
CA THR A 545 20.80 10.52 -4.30
C THR A 545 22.21 10.04 -4.00
N THR A 546 22.60 10.06 -2.73
CA THR A 546 23.85 9.51 -2.20
C THR A 546 23.54 8.50 -1.09
N PRO A 547 24.52 7.69 -0.63
CA PRO A 547 24.33 6.82 0.53
C PRO A 547 23.94 7.56 1.83
N GLN A 548 24.14 8.88 1.88
CA GLN A 548 23.86 9.72 3.05
C GLN A 548 22.50 10.44 2.98
N GLY A 549 21.80 10.38 1.84
CA GLY A 549 20.49 11.02 1.66
C GLY A 549 20.20 11.46 0.23
N ALA A 550 19.02 12.05 0.03
CA ALA A 550 18.56 12.55 -1.25
C ALA A 550 18.39 14.08 -1.19
N PHE A 551 18.99 14.79 -2.14
CA PHE A 551 19.07 16.25 -2.14
C PHE A 551 18.45 16.81 -3.43
N PRO A 552 17.54 17.80 -3.34
CA PRO A 552 16.98 18.41 -4.54
C PRO A 552 18.04 19.23 -5.27
N PHE A 553 17.96 19.24 -6.60
CA PHE A 553 18.79 20.09 -7.45
C PHE A 553 17.95 20.82 -8.50
N THR A 554 18.46 21.97 -8.91
CA THR A 554 17.92 22.75 -10.03
C THR A 554 19.07 23.23 -10.89
N GLY A 555 18.91 23.29 -12.20
CA GLY A 555 19.94 23.79 -13.10
C GLY A 555 19.39 24.48 -14.34
N THR A 556 20.22 25.35 -14.91
CA THR A 556 19.91 26.15 -16.09
C THR A 556 20.96 25.89 -17.16
N ARG A 557 20.51 25.74 -18.41
CA ARG A 557 21.40 25.56 -19.56
C ARG A 557 22.19 26.84 -19.80
N LYS A 558 23.50 26.73 -19.99
CA LYS A 558 24.31 27.85 -20.50
C LYS A 558 23.89 28.15 -21.95
N PRO A 559 23.70 29.42 -22.30
CA PRO A 559 23.29 29.83 -23.64
C PRO A 559 24.29 29.43 -24.72
#